data_AF-A0A2L2JV77-F1
#
_entry.id   AF-A0A2L2JV77-F1
#
_cell.length_a   1.000
_cell.length_b   1.000
_cell.length_c   1.000
_cell.angle_alpha   90.00
_cell.angle_beta   90.00
_cell.angle_gamma   90.00
#
_symmetry.space_group_name_H-M   'P 1'
#
loop_
_entity.id
_entity.type
_entity.pdbx_description
1 polymer ?
#
loop_
_entity_poly.entity_id
_entity_poly.type
_entity_poly.pdbx_seq_one_letter_code
_entity_poly.pdbx_strand_id
1 'polypeptide(L)'
;MQPALRCLVWELDNTLWDGVVYDGTAGALDRSALRTLRVLSERGMWHAVASRGDRTRTTQMLRRHGLHEMFSVVEIGWGRKSSAIVRISHTLGLRLDSIGFVDPEPVERAEVARALPLVRCYAARNAGMLLNHPDFRPVVRPDRDPTPPLGFARVPAR
;
A
#
# COMPACT_ATOMS: atom_id res chain seq x y z
N MET A 1 -22.43 3.90 -0.03
CA MET A 1 -21.15 4.65 -0.07
C MET A 1 -20.03 3.63 0.05
N GLN A 2 -19.04 3.61 -0.85
CA GLN A 2 -17.91 2.66 -0.72
C GLN A 2 -17.07 2.98 0.53
N PRO A 3 -16.53 1.97 1.23
CA PRO A 3 -15.68 2.21 2.39
C PRO A 3 -14.42 3.01 2.00
N ALA A 4 -13.84 3.74 2.95
CA ALA A 4 -12.55 4.41 2.71
C ALA A 4 -11.43 3.38 2.55
N LEU A 5 -10.46 3.66 1.68
CA LEU A 5 -9.26 2.83 1.59
C LEU A 5 -8.43 2.97 2.87
N ARG A 6 -7.93 1.84 3.36
CA ARG A 6 -7.06 1.75 4.53
C ARG A 6 -5.66 1.26 4.19
N CYS A 7 -5.50 0.59 3.06
CA CYS A 7 -4.21 0.13 2.58
C CYS A 7 -4.09 0.32 1.06
N LEU A 8 -2.90 0.74 0.61
CA LEU A 8 -2.51 0.71 -0.80
C LEU A 8 -1.37 -0.27 -0.98
N VAL A 9 -1.63 -1.27 -1.81
CA VAL A 9 -0.67 -2.28 -2.24
C VAL A 9 0.03 -1.78 -3.50
N TRP A 10 1.35 -1.87 -3.52
CA TRP A 10 2.20 -1.37 -4.59
C TRP A 10 2.91 -2.51 -5.33
N GLU A 11 2.87 -2.51 -6.65
CA GLU A 11 4.03 -2.93 -7.44
C GLU A 11 5.14 -1.89 -7.27
N LEU A 12 6.38 -2.36 -7.32
CA LEU A 12 7.58 -1.59 -7.11
C LEU A 12 8.24 -1.20 -8.44
N ASP A 13 8.48 -2.19 -9.31
CA ASP A 13 9.18 -2.00 -10.57
C ASP A 13 8.35 -1.12 -11.52
N ASN A 14 9.00 -0.15 -12.15
CA ASN A 14 8.36 0.91 -12.95
C ASN A 14 7.23 1.66 -12.20
N THR A 15 7.31 1.73 -10.87
CA THR A 15 6.33 2.43 -10.02
C THR A 15 6.99 3.31 -8.97
N LEU A 16 7.79 2.72 -8.07
CA LEU A 16 8.53 3.49 -7.06
C LEU A 16 9.93 3.87 -7.55
N TRP A 17 10.42 3.18 -8.55
CA TRP A 17 11.64 3.47 -9.29
C TRP A 17 11.46 3.11 -10.76
N ASP A 18 12.33 3.66 -11.59
CA ASP A 18 12.44 3.27 -13.00
C ASP A 18 13.07 1.88 -13.13
N GLY A 19 12.62 1.10 -14.11
CA GLY A 19 13.22 -0.19 -14.44
C GLY A 19 12.76 -1.34 -13.55
N VAL A 20 13.40 -2.49 -13.77
CA VAL A 20 13.06 -3.79 -13.20
C VAL A 20 14.26 -4.36 -12.44
N VAL A 21 14.07 -4.75 -11.18
CA VAL A 21 15.18 -5.27 -10.34
C VAL A 21 15.73 -6.57 -10.91
N TYR A 22 14.86 -7.46 -11.38
CA TYR A 22 15.28 -8.75 -11.93
C TYR A 22 16.18 -8.60 -13.15
N ASP A 23 15.87 -7.65 -14.03
CA ASP A 23 16.62 -7.38 -15.26
C ASP A 23 17.88 -6.53 -15.03
N GLY A 24 18.13 -6.08 -13.80
CA GLY A 24 19.26 -5.22 -13.46
C GLY A 24 19.14 -3.78 -14.01
N THR A 25 17.93 -3.36 -14.39
CA THR A 25 17.66 -2.03 -14.96
C THR A 25 17.11 -1.05 -13.94
N ALA A 26 16.82 -1.51 -12.71
CA ALA A 26 16.25 -0.67 -11.67
C ALA A 26 17.15 0.53 -11.30
N GLY A 27 16.57 1.72 -11.29
CA GLY A 27 17.29 2.99 -11.27
C GLY A 27 16.80 4.00 -10.23
N ALA A 28 16.55 5.22 -10.68
CA ALA A 28 16.18 6.33 -9.81
C ALA A 28 14.76 6.16 -9.25
N LEU A 29 14.52 6.72 -8.07
CA LEU A 29 13.19 6.73 -7.46
C LEU A 29 12.26 7.71 -8.18
N ASP A 30 11.01 7.29 -8.39
CA ASP A 30 9.96 8.16 -8.91
C ASP A 30 9.49 9.13 -7.81
N ARG A 31 9.75 10.42 -8.01
CA ARG A 31 9.45 11.47 -7.01
C ARG A 31 7.94 11.62 -6.75
N SER A 32 7.12 11.37 -7.76
CA SER A 32 5.67 11.52 -7.68
C SER A 32 5.07 10.40 -6.82
N ALA A 33 5.45 9.15 -7.08
CA ALA A 33 5.04 7.98 -6.34
C ALA A 33 5.55 8.04 -4.89
N LEU A 34 6.79 8.45 -4.66
CA LEU A 34 7.32 8.65 -3.30
C LEU A 34 6.57 9.73 -2.53
N ARG A 35 6.22 10.85 -3.18
CA ARG A 35 5.40 11.88 -2.54
C ARG A 35 4.04 11.30 -2.15
N THR A 36 3.41 10.53 -3.04
CA THR A 36 2.15 9.86 -2.75
C THR A 36 2.27 8.91 -1.57
N LEU A 37 3.28 8.04 -1.56
CA LEU A 37 3.54 7.10 -0.48
C LEU A 37 3.65 7.83 0.89
N ARG A 38 4.41 8.91 0.96
CA ARG A 38 4.59 9.70 2.19
C ARG A 38 3.31 10.39 2.64
N VAL A 39 2.65 11.12 1.76
CA VAL A 39 1.43 11.88 2.11
C VAL A 39 0.29 10.94 2.49
N LEU A 40 0.16 9.78 1.86
CA LEU A 40 -0.86 8.80 2.25
C LEU A 40 -0.52 8.11 3.58
N SER A 41 0.75 7.94 3.91
CA SER A 41 1.19 7.50 5.24
C SER A 41 0.78 8.51 6.33
N GLU A 42 0.99 9.80 6.07
CA GLU A 42 0.56 10.90 6.97
C GLU A 42 -0.97 10.94 7.15
N ARG A 43 -1.72 10.52 6.12
CA ARG A 43 -3.19 10.34 6.18
C ARG A 43 -3.62 9.07 6.94
N GLY A 44 -2.68 8.35 7.54
CA GLY A 44 -2.92 7.17 8.37
C GLY A 44 -3.10 5.87 7.60
N MET A 45 -2.83 5.87 6.29
CA MET A 45 -3.00 4.71 5.42
C MET A 45 -1.81 3.75 5.53
N TRP A 46 -2.06 2.45 5.49
CA TRP A 46 -1.01 1.44 5.42
C TRP A 46 -0.52 1.24 3.99
N HIS A 47 0.74 0.84 3.87
CA HIS A 47 1.32 0.43 2.59
C HIS A 47 1.79 -1.00 2.66
N ALA A 48 1.60 -1.73 1.56
CA ALA A 48 2.11 -3.07 1.40
C ALA A 48 2.67 -3.25 -0.02
N VAL A 49 3.47 -4.28 -0.21
CA VAL A 49 4.06 -4.62 -1.50
C VAL A 49 3.42 -5.90 -2.02
N ALA A 50 3.00 -5.89 -3.28
CA ALA A 50 2.79 -7.10 -4.07
C ALA A 50 3.57 -6.95 -5.38
N SER A 51 4.79 -7.48 -5.42
CA SER A 51 5.73 -7.35 -6.55
C SER A 51 6.14 -8.71 -7.09
N ARG A 52 6.37 -8.80 -8.40
CA ARG A 52 6.91 -10.02 -9.02
C ARG A 52 8.43 -9.92 -9.11
N GLY A 53 9.13 -10.94 -8.63
CA GLY A 53 10.57 -10.98 -8.79
C GLY A 53 11.29 -11.82 -7.75
N ASP A 54 12.60 -11.64 -7.69
CA ASP A 54 13.46 -12.25 -6.67
C ASP A 54 13.32 -11.51 -5.33
N ARG A 55 12.81 -12.22 -4.32
CA ARG A 55 12.54 -11.64 -3.01
C ARG A 55 13.77 -11.01 -2.37
N THR A 56 14.94 -11.64 -2.48
CA THR A 56 16.16 -11.16 -1.83
C THR A 56 16.64 -9.86 -2.47
N ARG A 57 16.76 -9.83 -3.81
CA ARG A 57 17.21 -8.67 -4.57
C ARG A 57 16.26 -7.48 -4.42
N THR A 58 14.95 -7.71 -4.56
CA THR A 58 13.95 -6.63 -4.46
C THR A 58 13.85 -6.09 -3.03
N THR A 59 13.96 -6.94 -2.01
CA THR A 59 14.01 -6.47 -0.60
C THR A 59 15.28 -5.65 -0.33
N GLN A 60 16.43 -6.07 -0.89
CA GLN A 60 17.66 -5.30 -0.77
C GLN A 60 17.55 -3.92 -1.43
N MET A 61 16.88 -3.83 -2.59
CA MET A 61 16.62 -2.56 -3.28
C MET A 61 15.77 -1.62 -2.41
N LEU A 62 14.68 -2.12 -1.81
CA LEU A 62 13.87 -1.36 -0.85
C LEU A 62 14.71 -0.81 0.32
N ARG A 63 15.59 -1.64 0.89
CA ARG A 63 16.47 -1.24 2.00
C ARG A 63 17.48 -0.18 1.56
N ARG A 64 18.09 -0.34 0.38
CA ARG A 64 19.04 0.63 -0.18
C ARG A 64 18.41 2.01 -0.37
N HIS A 65 17.14 2.06 -0.74
CA HIS A 65 16.39 3.32 -0.87
C HIS A 65 15.75 3.80 0.44
N GLY A 66 15.92 3.08 1.56
CA GLY A 66 15.32 3.43 2.84
C GLY A 66 13.80 3.33 2.88
N LEU A 67 13.20 2.55 1.97
CA LEU A 67 11.74 2.44 1.83
C LEU A 67 11.15 1.22 2.55
N HIS A 68 11.98 0.24 2.91
CA HIS A 68 11.52 -1.03 3.49
C HIS A 68 10.58 -0.82 4.70
N GLU A 69 10.95 0.08 5.62
CA GLU A 69 10.18 0.35 6.84
C GLU A 69 8.87 1.13 6.60
N MET A 70 8.62 1.61 5.38
CA MET A 70 7.35 2.23 5.02
C MET A 70 6.25 1.20 4.71
N PHE A 71 6.59 -0.07 4.53
CA PHE A 71 5.65 -1.13 4.16
C PHE A 71 5.36 -2.06 5.34
N SER A 72 4.08 -2.19 5.69
CA SER A 72 3.61 -3.07 6.75
C SER A 72 3.72 -4.55 6.38
N VAL A 73 3.60 -4.89 5.09
CA VAL A 73 3.71 -6.26 4.57
C VAL A 73 4.42 -6.21 3.22
N VAL A 74 5.37 -7.13 3.00
CA VAL A 74 6.12 -7.24 1.75
C VAL A 74 5.95 -8.63 1.14
N GLU A 75 5.11 -8.73 0.11
CA GLU A 75 4.93 -9.94 -0.70
C GLU A 75 5.69 -9.79 -2.04
N ILE A 76 6.79 -10.53 -2.18
CA ILE A 76 7.58 -10.59 -3.42
C ILE A 76 7.70 -12.03 -3.87
N GLY A 77 7.31 -12.32 -5.11
CA GLY A 77 7.50 -13.64 -5.71
C GLY A 77 6.78 -13.82 -7.04
N TRP A 78 6.92 -15.00 -7.65
CA TRP A 78 6.42 -15.28 -9.01
C TRP A 78 4.95 -15.70 -9.09
N GLY A 79 4.24 -15.68 -7.95
CA GLY A 79 2.81 -16.00 -7.87
C GLY A 79 1.91 -14.89 -8.40
N ARG A 80 0.60 -15.15 -8.41
CA ARG A 80 -0.41 -14.17 -8.83
C ARG A 80 -0.50 -13.01 -7.84
N LYS A 81 -0.75 -11.79 -8.35
CA LYS A 81 -0.95 -10.58 -7.55
C LYS A 81 -2.17 -10.70 -6.64
N SER A 82 -3.27 -11.23 -7.16
CA SER A 82 -4.48 -11.48 -6.36
C SER A 82 -4.19 -12.33 -5.12
N SER A 83 -3.39 -13.38 -5.26
CA SER A 83 -3.02 -14.25 -4.14
C SER A 83 -2.14 -13.52 -3.10
N ALA A 84 -1.23 -12.66 -3.54
CA ALA A 84 -0.45 -11.81 -2.64
C ALA A 84 -1.35 -10.82 -1.88
N ILE A 85 -2.29 -10.16 -2.57
CA ILE A 85 -3.24 -9.22 -1.96
C ILE A 85 -4.13 -9.91 -0.91
N VAL A 86 -4.57 -11.15 -1.15
CA VAL A 86 -5.32 -11.92 -0.14
C VAL A 86 -4.48 -12.17 1.12
N ARG A 87 -3.21 -12.54 0.97
CA ARG A 87 -2.30 -12.72 2.13
C ARG A 87 -2.05 -11.42 2.87
N ILE A 88 -1.88 -10.31 2.16
CA ILE A 88 -1.76 -8.97 2.75
C ILE A 88 -3.02 -8.61 3.54
N SER A 89 -4.20 -8.82 2.95
CA SER A 89 -5.50 -8.58 3.57
C SER A 89 -5.64 -9.34 4.88
N HIS A 90 -5.30 -10.64 4.88
CA HIS A 90 -5.34 -11.49 6.07
C HIS A 90 -4.34 -11.04 7.13
N THR A 91 -3.09 -10.76 6.74
CA THR A 91 -2.01 -10.33 7.66
C THR A 91 -2.34 -9.01 8.35
N LEU A 92 -2.94 -8.07 7.62
CA LEU A 92 -3.33 -6.76 8.16
C LEU A 92 -4.71 -6.77 8.84
N GLY A 93 -5.45 -7.88 8.80
CA GLY A 93 -6.83 -7.93 9.28
C GLY A 93 -7.76 -6.94 8.56
N LEU A 94 -7.49 -6.65 7.29
CA LEU A 94 -8.28 -5.75 6.47
C LEU A 94 -9.27 -6.52 5.59
N ARG A 95 -10.39 -5.86 5.28
CA ARG A 95 -11.32 -6.32 4.24
C ARG A 95 -10.80 -5.89 2.87
N LEU A 96 -11.03 -6.73 1.85
CA LEU A 96 -10.61 -6.46 0.47
C LEU A 96 -11.19 -5.16 -0.10
N ASP A 97 -12.41 -4.76 0.30
CA ASP A 97 -13.04 -3.50 -0.12
C ASP A 97 -12.36 -2.24 0.45
N SER A 98 -11.47 -2.40 1.43
CA SER A 98 -10.62 -1.32 1.99
C SER A 98 -9.20 -1.30 1.42
N ILE A 99 -8.91 -2.11 0.40
CA ILE A 99 -7.60 -2.23 -0.24
C ILE A 99 -7.62 -1.64 -1.65
N GLY A 100 -6.62 -0.80 -1.94
CA GLY A 100 -6.27 -0.35 -3.28
C GLY A 100 -5.02 -1.07 -3.77
N PHE A 101 -4.88 -1.23 -5.09
CA PHE A 101 -3.71 -1.83 -5.74
C PHE A 101 -3.21 -0.93 -6.87
N VAL A 102 -1.91 -0.64 -6.90
CA VAL A 102 -1.25 0.16 -7.94
C VAL A 102 -0.24 -0.69 -8.67
N ASP A 103 -0.37 -0.74 -10.00
CA ASP A 103 0.53 -1.50 -10.88
C ASP A 103 0.62 -0.83 -12.26
N PRO A 104 1.80 -0.78 -12.91
CA PRO A 104 1.95 -0.19 -14.25
C PRO A 104 1.31 -1.07 -15.31
N GLU A 105 1.32 -2.38 -15.14
CA GLU A 105 0.97 -3.37 -16.15
C GLU A 105 -0.55 -3.61 -16.20
N PRO A 106 -1.23 -3.28 -17.32
CA PRO A 106 -2.66 -3.53 -17.47
C PRO A 106 -3.08 -4.99 -17.22
N VAL A 107 -2.27 -5.97 -17.60
CA VAL A 107 -2.65 -7.39 -17.40
C VAL A 107 -2.70 -7.77 -15.92
N GLU A 108 -1.76 -7.26 -15.11
CA GLU A 108 -1.74 -7.54 -13.66
C GLU A 108 -2.93 -6.88 -12.95
N ARG A 109 -3.27 -5.64 -13.33
CA ARG A 109 -4.49 -4.99 -12.82
C ARG A 109 -5.76 -5.74 -13.22
N ALA A 110 -5.84 -6.23 -14.45
CA ALA A 110 -6.99 -7.02 -14.91
C ALA A 110 -7.10 -8.36 -14.18
N GLU A 111 -5.97 -9.02 -13.89
CA GLU A 111 -5.92 -10.23 -13.07
C GLU A 111 -6.53 -10.00 -11.70
N VAL A 112 -6.07 -8.95 -11.00
CA VAL A 112 -6.56 -8.58 -9.67
C VAL A 112 -8.03 -8.19 -9.72
N ALA A 113 -8.44 -7.33 -10.65
CA ALA A 113 -9.83 -6.88 -10.75
C ALA A 113 -10.81 -8.04 -11.01
N ARG A 114 -10.40 -9.03 -11.81
CA ARG A 114 -11.22 -10.22 -12.08
C ARG A 114 -11.28 -11.16 -10.87
N ALA A 115 -10.15 -11.38 -10.19
CA ALA A 115 -10.08 -12.31 -9.06
C ALA A 115 -10.65 -11.71 -7.77
N LEU A 116 -10.49 -10.40 -7.57
CA LEU A 116 -10.86 -9.66 -6.36
C LEU A 116 -11.64 -8.38 -6.74
N PRO A 117 -12.91 -8.48 -7.16
CA PRO A 117 -13.69 -7.32 -7.63
C PRO A 117 -13.87 -6.18 -6.62
N LEU A 118 -13.63 -6.45 -5.32
CA LEU A 118 -13.69 -5.47 -4.25
C LEU A 118 -12.42 -4.60 -4.15
N VAL A 119 -11.29 -5.06 -4.71
CA VAL A 119 -10.02 -4.33 -4.68
C VAL A 119 -10.01 -3.29 -5.78
N ARG A 120 -9.80 -2.02 -5.40
CA ARG A 120 -9.72 -0.92 -6.36
C ARG A 120 -8.34 -0.87 -7.01
N CYS A 121 -8.28 -0.99 -8.33
CA CYS A 121 -7.02 -1.02 -9.08
C CYS A 121 -6.74 0.31 -9.79
N TYR A 122 -5.51 0.80 -9.69
CA TYR A 122 -5.07 2.08 -10.28
C TYR A 122 -3.82 1.87 -11.12
N ALA A 123 -3.71 2.57 -12.24
CA ALA A 123 -2.50 2.54 -13.05
C ALA A 123 -1.36 3.32 -12.35
N ALA A 124 -0.15 2.76 -12.30
CA ALA A 124 1.00 3.40 -11.65
C ALA A 124 1.32 4.81 -12.15
N ARG A 125 1.13 5.08 -13.45
CA ARG A 125 1.27 6.45 -14.02
C ARG A 125 0.38 7.51 -13.35
N ASN A 126 -0.66 7.09 -12.64
CA ASN A 126 -1.57 7.98 -11.91
C ASN A 126 -1.23 8.10 -10.42
N ALA A 127 -0.12 7.52 -9.94
CA ALA A 127 0.24 7.51 -8.51
C ALA A 127 0.20 8.92 -7.89
N GLY A 128 0.72 9.93 -8.58
CA GLY A 128 0.67 11.33 -8.10
C GLY A 128 -0.74 11.91 -7.98
N MET A 129 -1.68 11.44 -8.82
CA MET A 129 -3.07 11.91 -8.81
C MET A 129 -3.91 11.27 -7.71
N LEU A 130 -3.47 10.14 -7.14
CA LEU A 130 -4.20 9.43 -6.08
C LEU A 130 -4.43 10.31 -4.85
N LEU A 131 -3.55 11.29 -4.59
CA LEU A 131 -3.70 12.25 -3.50
C LEU A 131 -4.98 13.09 -3.56
N ASN A 132 -5.53 13.27 -4.77
CA ASN A 132 -6.75 14.03 -5.02
C ASN A 132 -7.96 13.13 -5.27
N HIS A 133 -7.76 11.81 -5.31
CA HIS A 133 -8.83 10.87 -5.62
C HIS A 133 -9.71 10.64 -4.38
N PRO A 134 -11.07 10.62 -4.51
CA PRO A 134 -11.99 10.52 -3.38
C PRO A 134 -11.79 9.30 -2.47
N ASP A 135 -11.21 8.22 -3.01
CA ASP A 135 -10.92 6.99 -2.26
C ASP A 135 -9.83 7.16 -1.19
N PHE A 136 -8.95 8.15 -1.34
CA PHE A 136 -7.75 8.36 -0.50
C PHE A 136 -7.90 9.54 0.46
N ARG A 137 -9.14 9.79 0.91
CA ARG A 137 -9.43 10.76 1.97
C ARG A 137 -8.75 10.32 3.28
N PRO A 138 -8.35 11.27 4.15
CA PRO A 138 -7.77 10.94 5.45
C PRO A 138 -8.65 9.97 6.22
N VAL A 139 -8.07 8.86 6.67
CA VAL A 139 -8.77 7.95 7.57
C VAL A 139 -8.62 8.55 8.96
N VAL A 140 -9.69 9.14 9.49
CA VAL A 140 -9.74 9.47 10.91
C VAL A 140 -9.62 8.13 11.65
N ARG A 141 -8.45 7.87 12.22
CA ARG A 141 -8.32 6.77 13.17
C ARG A 141 -9.24 7.17 14.33
N PRO A 142 -10.19 6.31 14.76
CA PRO A 142 -10.75 6.52 16.08
C PRO A 142 -9.53 6.58 17.00
N ASP A 143 -9.41 7.70 17.70
CA ASP A 143 -8.30 7.99 18.57
C ASP A 143 -8.02 6.73 19.39
N ARG A 144 -6.74 6.35 19.55
CA ARG A 144 -6.42 5.54 20.73
C ARG A 144 -6.85 6.47 21.85
N ASP A 145 -7.94 6.10 22.55
CA ASP A 145 -8.54 6.85 23.66
C ASP A 145 -7.44 7.72 24.29
N PRO A 146 -7.46 9.06 24.14
CA PRO A 146 -6.36 9.88 24.60
C PRO A 146 -6.13 9.48 26.04
N THR A 147 -4.91 9.02 26.36
CA THR A 147 -4.55 8.65 27.73
C THR A 147 -5.03 9.81 28.59
N PRO A 148 -6.02 9.61 29.49
CA PRO A 148 -6.51 10.71 30.29
C PRO A 148 -5.30 11.33 30.97
N PRO A 149 -5.20 12.67 31.02
CA PRO A 149 -4.10 13.31 31.71
C PRO A 149 -3.97 12.68 33.09
N LEU A 150 -2.74 12.31 33.47
CA LEU A 150 -2.41 11.69 34.76
C LEU A 150 -3.17 12.44 35.87
N GLY A 151 -4.18 11.78 36.46
CA GLY A 151 -5.01 12.36 37.54
C GLY A 151 -6.53 12.24 37.38
N PHE A 152 -7.06 11.92 36.20
CA PHE A 152 -8.51 11.72 36.03
C PHE A 152 -8.84 10.23 35.90
N ALA A 153 -9.15 9.58 37.03
CA ALA A 153 -9.83 8.30 37.00
C ALA A 153 -11.25 8.50 36.42
N ARG A 154 -11.63 7.71 35.41
CA ARG A 154 -13.02 7.66 34.94
C ARG A 154 -13.89 7.21 36.10
N VAL A 155 -14.68 8.11 36.68
CA VAL A 155 -15.75 7.75 37.61
C VAL A 155 -16.87 7.13 36.77
N PRO A 156 -17.23 5.86 36.97
CA PRO A 156 -18.37 5.29 36.27
C PRO A 156 -19.64 5.95 36.78
N ALA A 157 -20.42 6.55 35.88
CA ALA A 157 -21.78 6.96 36.17
C ALA A 157 -22.63 5.71 36.41
N ARG A 158 -23.31 5.65 37.56
CA ARG A 158 -24.38 4.68 37.84
C ARG A 158 -25.67 5.09 37.16
#